data_AF-A0A2A4FLM0-F1
#
_entry.id   AF-A0A2A4FLM0-F1
#
_cell.length_a   1.000
_cell.length_b   1.000
_cell.length_c   1.000
_cell.angle_alpha   90.00
_cell.angle_beta   90.00
_cell.angle_gamma   90.00
#
_symmetry.space_group_name_H-M   'P 1'
#
loop_
_entity.id
_entity.type
_entity.pdbx_description
1 polymer ?
#
loop_
_entity_poly.entity_id
_entity_poly.type
_entity_poly.pdbx_seq_one_letter_code
_entity_poly.pdbx_strand_id
1 'polypeptide(L)'
;MSKDPIGLAGGLNAFQYAPNPVGWIDPLGLTGSNVPALPAPNQSDVSVPALSTTPVDPITKDPIGWVIVDGNGNAVIEPVGGSTVARSNGIDTHTLYANGSNCYRLNPKGHANNPCPHGHAHALGTGPNMKGQGASLDINGNVVPSNSAAAHIQLK
;
A
#
# COMPACT_ATOMS: atom_id res chain seq x y z
N MET A 1 -8.41 37.46 12.24
CA MET A 1 -9.68 37.53 12.99
C MET A 1 -10.70 36.75 12.18
N SER A 2 -11.48 35.79 12.64
CA SER A 2 -11.81 35.21 13.95
C SER A 2 -11.93 33.70 13.71
N LYS A 3 -11.71 32.85 14.71
CA LYS A 3 -12.10 31.44 14.65
C LYS A 3 -13.33 31.28 15.52
N ASP A 4 -14.36 30.67 14.97
CA ASP A 4 -15.45 30.11 15.75
C ASP A 4 -15.40 28.57 15.74
N PRO A 5 -15.90 27.95 16.83
CA PRO A 5 -15.32 26.80 17.49
C PRO A 5 -16.19 25.57 17.26
N ILE A 6 -15.78 24.45 17.85
CA ILE A 6 -16.50 23.17 17.79
C ILE A 6 -17.99 23.33 18.16
N GLY A 7 -18.89 22.73 17.36
CA GLY A 7 -20.33 22.74 17.62
C GLY A 7 -21.19 22.00 16.57
N LEU A 8 -21.13 20.66 16.56
CA LEU A 8 -22.22 19.70 16.24
C LEU A 8 -23.08 19.89 14.96
N ALA A 9 -22.78 19.11 13.91
CA ALA A 9 -23.67 18.07 13.32
C ALA A 9 -23.23 17.69 11.89
N GLY A 10 -22.70 16.47 11.70
CA GLY A 10 -22.54 15.84 10.39
C GLY A 10 -21.14 15.99 9.75
N GLY A 11 -20.25 15.06 10.11
CA GLY A 11 -18.87 14.85 9.66
C GLY A 11 -18.44 15.48 8.33
N LEU A 12 -17.38 16.30 8.40
CA LEU A 12 -16.56 16.70 7.27
C LEU A 12 -16.04 15.44 6.55
N ASN A 13 -16.49 15.22 5.32
CA ASN A 13 -15.78 14.33 4.41
C ASN A 13 -14.48 15.03 3.99
N ALA A 14 -13.44 14.86 4.81
CA ALA A 14 -12.14 15.51 4.65
C ALA A 14 -11.25 14.88 3.55
N PHE A 15 -11.77 13.93 2.76
CA PHE A 15 -11.01 13.22 1.73
C PHE A 15 -11.66 13.31 0.34
N GLN A 16 -12.27 14.45 0.00
CA GLN A 16 -12.56 14.73 -1.40
C GLN A 16 -11.24 14.99 -2.14
N TYR A 17 -10.81 14.01 -2.94
CA TYR A 17 -9.66 14.14 -3.84
C TYR A 17 -9.90 15.26 -4.85
N ALA A 18 -8.91 16.14 -5.01
CA ALA A 18 -8.92 17.13 -6.08
C ALA A 18 -8.80 16.40 -7.44
N PRO A 19 -9.59 16.79 -8.46
CA PRO A 19 -9.42 16.23 -9.78
C PRO A 19 -8.07 16.70 -10.37
N ASN A 20 -7.18 15.74 -10.63
CA ASN A 20 -5.94 15.85 -11.41
C ASN A 20 -4.72 16.55 -10.72
N PRO A 21 -3.70 15.80 -10.25
CA PRO A 21 -2.54 16.34 -9.55
C PRO A 21 -1.37 16.83 -10.45
N VAL A 22 -1.51 16.88 -11.79
CA VAL A 22 -0.38 17.15 -12.70
C VAL A 22 -0.19 18.67 -13.01
N GLY A 23 -0.87 19.58 -12.31
CA GLY A 23 -1.08 20.95 -12.79
C GLY A 23 -0.23 22.10 -12.24
N TRP A 24 0.71 21.90 -11.30
CA TRP A 24 1.38 23.04 -10.65
C TRP A 24 2.89 22.84 -10.52
N ILE A 25 3.60 23.03 -11.63
CA ILE A 25 5.00 23.44 -11.61
C ILE A 25 4.97 24.98 -11.58
N ASP A 26 5.59 25.61 -10.57
CA ASP A 26 5.86 27.04 -10.57
C ASP A 26 7.21 27.32 -11.25
N PRO A 27 7.25 27.87 -12.48
CA PRO A 27 8.50 28.03 -13.23
C PRO A 27 9.25 29.34 -12.91
N LEU A 28 8.72 30.22 -12.06
CA LEU A 28 9.29 31.56 -11.83
C LEU A 28 9.46 31.84 -10.34
N GLY A 29 10.64 31.46 -9.84
CA GLY A 29 11.05 31.58 -8.44
C GLY A 29 10.84 32.97 -7.82
N LEU A 30 10.29 32.97 -6.61
CA LEU A 30 10.07 34.16 -5.81
C LEU A 30 11.40 34.69 -5.25
N THR A 31 11.89 35.75 -5.88
CA THR A 31 12.95 36.60 -5.35
C THR A 31 12.35 37.67 -4.42
N GLY A 32 13.04 37.98 -3.31
CA GLY A 32 12.85 39.24 -2.59
C GLY A 32 13.00 39.20 -1.07
N SER A 33 14.22 39.38 -0.56
CA SER A 33 14.62 40.47 0.36
C SER A 33 15.84 40.07 1.21
N ASN A 34 16.83 40.95 1.26
CA ASN A 34 18.12 40.86 1.97
C ASN A 34 18.09 40.02 3.26
N VAL A 35 18.58 38.78 3.17
CA VAL A 35 19.13 38.06 4.31
C VAL A 35 20.64 38.30 4.28
N PRO A 36 21.32 38.68 5.39
CA PRO A 36 22.77 38.71 5.42
C PRO A 36 23.28 37.36 4.92
N ALA A 37 24.10 37.37 3.87
CA ALA A 37 24.55 36.15 3.21
C ALA A 37 25.25 35.23 4.22
N LEU A 38 24.55 34.19 4.68
CA LEU A 38 25.22 32.98 5.09
C LEU A 38 25.93 32.46 3.83
N PRO A 39 27.21 32.04 3.92
CA PRO A 39 27.91 31.54 2.75
C PRO A 39 27.07 30.44 2.12
N ALA A 40 26.72 30.63 0.85
CA ALA A 40 25.94 29.66 0.11
C ALA A 40 26.66 28.30 0.22
N PRO A 41 25.98 27.20 0.60
CA PRO A 41 26.57 25.89 0.45
C PRO A 41 26.95 25.74 -1.02
N ASN A 42 28.18 25.35 -1.29
CA ASN A 42 28.61 25.08 -2.66
C ASN A 42 27.63 24.04 -3.23
N GLN A 43 27.01 24.34 -4.37
CA GLN A 43 26.02 23.46 -5.00
C GLN A 43 26.63 22.22 -5.66
N SER A 44 27.95 22.04 -5.62
CA SER A 44 28.61 20.80 -6.06
C SER A 44 28.56 19.68 -5.03
N ASP A 45 28.26 19.96 -3.75
CA ASP A 45 28.23 18.92 -2.70
C ASP A 45 26.82 18.44 -2.32
N VAL A 46 25.77 18.95 -2.99
CA VAL A 46 24.37 18.54 -2.72
C VAL A 46 23.81 17.79 -3.91
N SER A 47 24.45 16.68 -4.25
CA SER A 47 23.75 15.57 -4.89
C SER A 47 22.84 14.93 -3.84
N VAL A 48 21.73 15.58 -3.48
CA VAL A 48 20.61 14.83 -2.89
C VAL A 48 20.09 13.95 -4.02
N PRO A 49 20.22 12.61 -3.94
CA PRO A 49 19.57 11.77 -4.93
C PRO A 49 18.09 12.14 -4.88
N ALA A 50 17.48 12.45 -6.03
CA ALA A 50 16.04 12.56 -6.11
C ALA A 50 15.48 11.24 -5.55
N LEU A 51 14.86 11.32 -4.38
CA LEU A 51 14.33 10.17 -3.67
C LEU A 51 13.10 9.70 -4.46
N SER A 52 13.34 8.88 -5.50
CA SER A 52 12.29 8.16 -6.20
C SER A 52 11.79 7.04 -5.31
N THR A 53 11.14 7.38 -4.19
CA THR A 53 10.50 6.39 -3.32
C THR A 53 9.05 6.23 -3.74
N THR A 54 8.83 5.45 -4.79
CA THR A 54 7.53 4.81 -4.94
C THR A 54 7.25 4.05 -3.63
N PRO A 55 6.13 4.32 -2.92
CA PRO A 55 5.82 3.59 -1.70
C PRO A 55 5.81 2.09 -1.98
N VAL A 56 6.49 1.32 -1.12
CA VAL A 56 6.56 -0.14 -1.23
C VAL A 56 5.82 -0.79 -0.08
N ASP A 57 5.25 -1.96 -0.34
CA ASP A 57 4.64 -2.80 0.68
C ASP A 57 5.69 -3.26 1.69
N PRO A 58 5.50 -3.06 3.01
CA PRO A 58 6.41 -3.58 4.02
C PRO A 58 6.54 -5.11 4.01
N ILE A 59 5.58 -5.87 3.50
CA ILE A 59 5.65 -7.35 3.46
C ILE A 59 6.26 -7.82 2.15
N THR A 60 5.65 -7.54 0.99
CA THR A 60 6.17 -8.09 -0.28
C THR A 60 7.35 -7.31 -0.86
N LYS A 61 7.60 -6.08 -0.36
CA LYS A 61 8.60 -5.13 -0.88
C LYS A 61 8.32 -4.62 -2.29
N ASP A 62 7.13 -4.90 -2.83
CA ASP A 62 6.73 -4.44 -4.15
C ASP A 62 6.10 -3.03 -4.10
N PRO A 63 6.19 -2.25 -5.18
CA PRO A 63 5.51 -0.96 -5.28
C PRO A 63 4.00 -1.09 -5.08
N ILE A 64 3.44 -0.23 -4.23
CA ILE A 64 2.00 -0.19 -3.94
C ILE A 64 1.28 0.52 -5.08
N GLY A 65 0.29 -0.16 -5.67
CA GLY A 65 -0.68 0.46 -6.57
C GLY A 65 -1.87 0.99 -5.79
N TRP A 66 -2.59 0.08 -5.13
CA TRP A 66 -3.77 0.41 -4.33
C TRP A 66 -3.73 -0.25 -2.96
N VAL A 67 -4.33 0.42 -1.98
CA VAL A 67 -4.65 -0.16 -0.66
C VAL A 67 -6.15 -0.44 -0.64
N ILE A 68 -6.51 -1.68 -0.36
CA ILE A 68 -7.89 -2.16 -0.32
C ILE A 68 -8.22 -2.47 1.13
N VAL A 69 -9.29 -1.89 1.65
CA VAL A 69 -9.68 -2.01 3.06
C VAL A 69 -11.10 -2.56 3.14
N ASP A 70 -11.33 -3.57 3.98
CA ASP A 70 -12.66 -4.10 4.26
C ASP A 70 -13.39 -3.31 5.35
N GLY A 71 -14.66 -3.64 5.60
CA GLY A 71 -15.49 -2.98 6.63
C GLY A 71 -15.01 -3.18 8.07
N ASN A 72 -14.12 -4.14 8.32
CA ASN A 72 -13.53 -4.42 9.63
C ASN A 72 -12.16 -3.73 9.81
N GLY A 73 -11.67 -3.04 8.79
CA GLY A 73 -10.38 -2.35 8.80
C GLY A 73 -9.19 -3.28 8.53
N ASN A 74 -9.40 -4.48 7.97
CA ASN A 74 -8.32 -5.27 7.41
C ASN A 74 -7.92 -4.66 6.06
N ALA A 75 -6.61 -4.58 5.80
CA ALA A 75 -6.09 -3.99 4.58
C ALA A 75 -5.20 -4.98 3.81
N VAL A 76 -5.31 -4.95 2.48
CA VAL A 76 -4.39 -5.64 1.57
C VAL A 76 -3.94 -4.71 0.46
N ILE A 77 -2.80 -5.06 -0.12
CA ILE A 77 -2.17 -4.26 -1.17
C ILE A 77 -2.40 -4.93 -2.52
N GLU A 78 -2.82 -4.12 -3.49
CA GLU A 78 -2.70 -4.43 -4.89
C GLU A 78 -1.39 -3.80 -5.40
N PRO A 79 -0.41 -4.60 -5.85
CA PRO A 79 0.85 -4.07 -6.36
C PRO A 79 0.62 -3.30 -7.67
N VAL A 80 1.53 -2.40 -8.03
CA VAL A 80 1.46 -1.66 -9.31
C VAL A 80 1.35 -2.65 -10.49
N GLY A 81 0.35 -2.46 -11.34
CA GLY A 81 0.05 -3.36 -12.47
C GLY A 81 -0.62 -4.67 -12.08
N GLY A 82 -0.92 -4.86 -10.80
CA GLY A 82 -1.67 -5.99 -10.27
C GLY A 82 -3.18 -5.91 -10.55
N SER A 83 -3.92 -6.82 -9.94
CA SER A 83 -5.38 -6.84 -10.00
C SER A 83 -5.99 -7.48 -8.77
N THR A 84 -7.26 -7.16 -8.49
CA THR A 84 -8.03 -7.75 -7.39
C THR A 84 -9.15 -8.62 -7.93
N VAL A 85 -9.26 -9.84 -7.41
CA VAL A 85 -10.27 -10.82 -7.82
C VAL A 85 -10.97 -11.44 -6.63
N ALA A 86 -12.28 -11.62 -6.78
CA ALA A 86 -13.07 -12.41 -5.84
C ALA A 86 -12.85 -13.91 -6.08
N ARG A 87 -12.81 -14.70 -5.00
CA ARG A 87 -12.75 -16.16 -5.01
C ARG A 87 -13.80 -16.71 -4.03
N SER A 88 -13.99 -18.03 -4.03
CA SER A 88 -14.93 -18.70 -3.11
C SER A 88 -16.33 -18.07 -3.12
N ASN A 89 -16.91 -17.92 -4.32
CA ASN A 89 -18.23 -17.30 -4.54
C ASN A 89 -18.37 -15.89 -3.95
N GLY A 90 -17.30 -15.08 -4.00
CA GLY A 90 -17.32 -13.70 -3.49
C GLY A 90 -16.94 -13.55 -2.03
N ILE A 91 -16.59 -14.64 -1.34
CA ILE A 91 -16.20 -14.60 0.08
C ILE A 91 -14.73 -14.19 0.23
N ASP A 92 -13.86 -14.73 -0.62
CA ASP A 92 -12.43 -14.50 -0.54
C ASP A 92 -12.02 -13.34 -1.44
N THR A 93 -11.08 -12.53 -0.98
CA THR A 93 -10.46 -11.47 -1.79
C THR A 93 -9.01 -11.81 -2.05
N HIS A 94 -8.61 -11.84 -3.32
CA HIS A 94 -7.22 -12.07 -3.71
C HIS A 94 -6.70 -10.85 -4.46
N THR A 95 -5.55 -10.32 -4.05
CA THR A 95 -4.77 -9.42 -4.89
C THR A 95 -3.72 -10.22 -5.64
N LEU A 96 -3.46 -9.83 -6.88
CA LEU A 96 -2.58 -10.51 -7.80
C LEU A 96 -1.46 -9.56 -8.24
N TYR A 97 -0.29 -10.13 -8.44
CA TYR A 97 0.78 -9.49 -9.21
C TYR A 97 0.39 -9.33 -10.68
N ALA A 98 1.15 -8.52 -11.42
CA ALA A 98 0.95 -8.30 -12.86
C ALA A 98 0.99 -9.61 -13.68
N ASN A 99 1.74 -10.62 -13.23
CA ASN A 99 1.78 -11.95 -13.87
C ASN A 99 0.63 -12.89 -13.45
N GLY A 100 -0.31 -12.40 -12.64
CA GLY A 100 -1.47 -13.15 -12.15
C GLY A 100 -1.20 -14.06 -10.96
N SER A 101 0.05 -14.17 -10.45
CA SER A 101 0.33 -14.87 -9.19
C SER A 101 -0.29 -14.14 -8.00
N ASN A 102 -0.66 -14.88 -6.94
CA ASN A 102 -1.26 -14.25 -5.76
C ASN A 102 -0.22 -13.39 -5.03
N CYS A 103 -0.62 -12.18 -4.62
CA CYS A 103 0.12 -11.30 -3.73
C CYS A 103 -0.46 -11.44 -2.31
N TYR A 104 -1.73 -11.04 -2.13
CA TYR A 104 -2.47 -11.32 -0.89
C TYR A 104 -3.67 -12.21 -1.14
N ARG A 105 -4.01 -13.01 -0.12
CA ARG A 105 -5.28 -13.73 -0.04
C ARG A 105 -5.93 -13.39 1.29
N LEU A 106 -7.18 -12.98 1.27
CA LEU A 106 -8.02 -12.80 2.44
C LEU A 106 -9.09 -13.88 2.44
N ASN A 107 -9.17 -14.60 3.55
CA ASN A 107 -10.13 -15.67 3.79
C ASN A 107 -10.96 -15.33 5.04
N PRO A 108 -11.99 -14.46 4.94
CA PRO A 108 -12.78 -14.00 6.08
C PRO A 108 -13.58 -15.09 6.80
N LYS A 109 -13.75 -16.27 6.18
CA LYS A 109 -14.36 -17.46 6.81
C LYS A 109 -13.36 -18.59 7.05
N GLY A 110 -12.07 -18.32 6.83
CA GLY A 110 -11.04 -19.35 6.75
C GLY A 110 -11.27 -20.30 5.57
N HIS A 111 -10.66 -21.48 5.66
CA HIS A 111 -10.81 -22.56 4.69
C HIS A 111 -10.89 -23.92 5.41
N ALA A 112 -11.24 -25.01 4.72
CA ALA A 112 -11.57 -26.30 5.34
C ALA A 112 -10.57 -26.81 6.40
N ASN A 113 -9.26 -26.56 6.21
CA ASN A 113 -8.20 -26.98 7.13
C ASN A 113 -7.85 -25.96 8.23
N ASN A 114 -8.45 -24.76 8.18
CA ASN A 114 -8.29 -23.70 9.16
C ASN A 114 -9.51 -22.77 9.07
N PRO A 115 -10.59 -23.05 9.84
CA PRO A 115 -11.83 -22.28 9.77
C PRO A 115 -11.72 -20.88 10.39
N CYS A 116 -10.59 -20.55 11.03
CA CYS A 116 -10.36 -19.21 11.57
C CYS A 116 -10.18 -18.21 10.43
N PRO A 117 -10.79 -17.01 10.48
CA PRO A 117 -10.51 -15.94 9.53
C PRO A 117 -9.02 -15.57 9.52
N HIS A 118 -8.39 -15.62 8.36
CA HIS A 118 -6.98 -15.28 8.20
C HIS A 118 -6.70 -14.75 6.78
N GLY A 119 -5.54 -14.13 6.62
CA GLY A 119 -4.97 -13.78 5.34
C GLY A 119 -3.63 -14.48 5.10
N HIS A 120 -3.14 -14.35 3.89
CA HIS A 120 -1.82 -14.80 3.47
C HIS A 120 -1.16 -13.73 2.62
N ALA A 121 0.15 -13.58 2.78
CA ALA A 121 1.00 -12.84 1.87
C ALA A 121 1.90 -13.82 1.11
N HIS A 122 2.21 -13.49 -0.13
CA HIS A 122 3.04 -14.31 -1.01
C HIS A 122 4.04 -13.44 -1.75
N ALA A 123 5.26 -13.94 -1.92
CA ALA A 123 6.21 -13.37 -2.86
C ALA A 123 5.71 -13.51 -4.31
N LEU A 124 6.32 -12.76 -5.22
CA LEU A 124 6.07 -12.90 -6.66
C LEU A 124 6.26 -14.36 -7.10
N GLY A 125 5.20 -14.93 -7.69
CA GLY A 125 5.21 -16.28 -8.22
C GLY A 125 5.53 -16.35 -9.70
N THR A 126 5.35 -17.51 -10.30
CA THR A 126 5.56 -17.74 -11.74
C THR A 126 4.29 -17.56 -12.58
N GLY A 127 3.11 -17.46 -11.95
CA GLY A 127 1.86 -17.25 -12.65
C GLY A 127 0.61 -17.55 -11.78
N PRO A 128 -0.57 -17.66 -12.40
CA PRO A 128 -1.82 -17.77 -11.68
C PRO A 128 -2.03 -19.12 -10.98
N ASN A 129 -2.95 -19.10 -10.01
CA ASN A 129 -3.38 -20.26 -9.22
C ASN A 129 -2.26 -20.84 -8.32
N MET A 130 -2.57 -21.90 -7.58
CA MET A 130 -1.64 -22.52 -6.62
C MET A 130 -0.35 -23.04 -7.28
N LYS A 131 -0.41 -23.45 -8.56
CA LYS A 131 0.77 -23.97 -9.28
C LYS A 131 1.82 -22.90 -9.58
N GLY A 132 1.40 -21.64 -9.72
CA GLY A 132 2.29 -20.51 -10.00
C GLY A 132 2.47 -19.58 -8.82
N GLN A 133 1.97 -19.93 -7.64
CA GLN A 133 2.03 -19.09 -6.45
C GLN A 133 3.46 -19.01 -5.90
N GLY A 134 3.87 -17.82 -5.48
CA GLY A 134 5.15 -17.63 -4.81
C GLY A 134 5.12 -18.07 -3.34
N ALA A 135 6.30 -18.08 -2.71
CA ALA A 135 6.46 -18.52 -1.33
C ALA A 135 5.61 -17.69 -0.36
N SER A 136 5.12 -18.31 0.71
CA SER A 136 4.39 -17.60 1.77
C SER A 136 5.33 -16.67 2.53
N LEU A 137 4.83 -15.48 2.88
CA LEU A 137 5.55 -14.47 3.63
C LEU A 137 4.91 -14.28 5.02
N ASP A 138 5.75 -14.03 6.03
CA ASP A 138 5.32 -13.55 7.33
C ASP A 138 5.04 -12.03 7.31
N ILE A 139 4.59 -11.49 8.45
CA ILE A 139 4.29 -10.05 8.61
C ILE A 139 5.50 -9.12 8.42
N ASN A 140 6.72 -9.66 8.39
CA ASN A 140 7.96 -8.90 8.18
C ASN A 140 8.49 -9.04 6.74
N GLY A 141 7.84 -9.87 5.91
CA GLY A 141 8.28 -10.17 4.55
C GLY A 141 9.28 -11.31 4.45
N ASN A 142 9.47 -12.13 5.49
CA ASN A 142 10.35 -13.30 5.41
C ASN A 142 9.61 -14.49 4.82
N VAL A 143 10.31 -15.26 3.99
CA VAL A 143 9.79 -16.53 3.48
C VAL A 143 9.60 -17.53 4.60
N VAL A 144 8.40 -18.07 4.73
CA VAL A 144 8.03 -19.07 5.74
C VAL A 144 7.30 -20.25 5.10
N PRO A 145 7.33 -21.45 5.73
CA PRO A 145 6.54 -22.59 5.27
C PRO A 145 5.05 -22.24 5.23
N SER A 146 4.36 -22.64 4.16
CA SER A 146 2.95 -22.27 3.94
C SER A 146 1.99 -22.82 5.00
N ASN A 147 2.37 -23.92 5.67
CA ASN A 147 1.62 -24.54 6.76
C ASN A 147 1.99 -24.00 8.15
N SER A 148 2.90 -23.04 8.25
CA SER A 148 3.28 -22.43 9.53
C SER A 148 2.26 -21.39 9.97
N ALA A 149 2.15 -21.17 11.29
CA ALA A 149 1.31 -20.11 11.83
C ALA A 149 1.73 -18.72 11.33
N ALA A 150 3.03 -18.51 11.08
CA ALA A 150 3.57 -17.25 10.56
C ALA A 150 3.08 -16.91 9.14
N ALA A 151 2.69 -17.91 8.34
CA ALA A 151 2.12 -17.72 7.01
C ALA A 151 0.64 -17.30 7.03
N HIS A 152 0.02 -17.23 8.22
CA HIS A 152 -1.39 -16.90 8.41
C HIS A 152 -1.49 -15.60 9.20
N ILE A 153 -1.90 -14.54 8.52
CA ILE A 153 -2.09 -13.20 9.10
C ILE A 153 -3.49 -13.15 9.71
N GLN A 154 -3.60 -12.87 11.01
CA GLN A 154 -4.90 -12.82 11.68
C GLN A 154 -5.76 -11.67 11.13
N LEU A 155 -7.02 -11.96 10.82
CA LEU A 155 -8.01 -10.93 10.48
C LEU A 155 -8.80 -10.49 11.71
N LYS A 156 -9.23 -9.23 11.71
CA LYS A 156 -10.09 -8.62 12.73
C LYS A 156 -11.56 -8.88 12.48
#